data_AF-X1P5G5-F1
#
_entry.id   AF-X1P5G5-F1
#
_cell.length_a   1.000
_cell.length_b   1.000
_cell.length_c   1.000
_cell.angle_alpha   90.00
_cell.angle_beta   90.00
_cell.angle_gamma   90.00
#
_symmetry.space_group_name_H-M   'P 1'
#
loop_
_entity.id
_entity.type
_entity.pdbx_description
1 polymer ?
#
loop_
_entity_poly.entity_id
_entity_poly.type
_entity_poly.pdbx_seq_one_letter_code
_entity_poly.pdbx_strand_id
1 'polypeptide(L)' 'ARSPENEPLFYPTEDYETSGFVNTVVFPTAAIADLNKKDLLIYYGGADSVTAVRKIRLLDILDHMEYY' A
#
# COMPACT_ATOMS: atom_id res chain seq x y z
N ALA A 1 16.97 -0.76 2.53
CA ALA A 1 16.24 -1.50 1.49
C ALA A 1 14.95 -0.76 1.16
N ARG A 2 14.52 -0.75 -0.11
CA ARG A 2 13.31 -0.05 -0.61
C ARG A 2 12.75 -0.77 -1.82
N SER A 3 11.53 -0.45 -2.25
CA SER A 3 11.00 -0.91 -3.54
C SER A 3 11.88 -0.42 -4.69
N PRO A 4 11.97 -1.15 -5.82
CA PRO A 4 12.65 -0.72 -7.03
C PRO A 4 12.09 0.61 -7.55
N GLU A 5 12.91 1.40 -8.22
CA GLU A 5 12.59 2.77 -8.64
C GLU A 5 11.30 2.90 -9.46
N ASN A 6 10.99 1.92 -10.31
CA ASN A 6 9.82 1.93 -11.19
C ASN A 6 8.78 0.85 -10.86
N GLU A 7 8.89 0.25 -9.67
CA GLU A 7 8.01 -0.84 -9.26
C GLU A 7 7.53 -0.62 -7.82
N PRO A 8 6.56 0.31 -7.61
CA PRO A 8 6.01 0.55 -6.30
C PRO A 8 5.28 -0.71 -5.80
N LEU A 9 5.22 -0.87 -4.47
CA LEU A 9 4.53 -2.02 -3.85
C LEU A 9 3.05 -2.12 -4.27
N PHE A 10 2.38 -0.97 -4.44
CA PHE A 10 1.08 -0.84 -5.10
C PHE A 10 0.85 0.62 -5.55
N TYR A 11 -0.12 0.82 -6.43
CA TYR A 11 -0.50 2.11 -7.03
C TYR A 11 -2.02 2.20 -7.18
N PRO A 12 -2.60 3.39 -7.46
CA PRO A 12 -4.04 3.57 -7.59
C PRO A 12 -4.62 2.77 -8.76
N THR A 13 -5.60 1.90 -8.49
CA THR A 13 -6.31 1.09 -9.51
C THR A 13 -7.82 1.14 -9.34
N GLU A 14 -8.32 1.35 -8.12
CA GLU A 14 -9.75 1.34 -7.82
C GLU A 14 -10.38 2.73 -8.05
N ASP A 15 -11.70 2.78 -8.30
CA ASP A 15 -12.43 4.04 -8.54
C ASP A 15 -12.26 5.04 -7.37
N TYR A 16 -12.25 4.55 -6.13
CA TYR A 16 -12.07 5.36 -4.93
C TYR A 16 -10.62 5.81 -4.67
N GLU A 17 -9.66 5.31 -5.44
CA GLU A 17 -8.25 5.75 -5.43
C GLU A 17 -7.95 6.69 -6.60
N THR A 18 -8.64 6.51 -7.73
CA THR A 18 -8.42 7.26 -8.96
C THR A 18 -9.24 8.55 -9.04
N SER A 19 -10.41 8.61 -8.38
CA SER A 19 -11.31 9.77 -8.39
C SER A 19 -11.71 10.21 -6.99
N GLY A 20 -11.47 11.49 -6.66
CA GLY A 20 -11.81 12.07 -5.35
C GLY A 20 -11.41 13.54 -5.22
N PHE A 21 -11.15 13.99 -3.99
CA PHE A 21 -10.64 15.33 -3.69
C PHE A 21 -9.30 15.60 -4.39
N VAL A 22 -8.40 14.61 -4.37
CA VAL A 22 -7.19 14.58 -5.19
C VAL A 22 -7.19 13.28 -5.99
N ASN A 23 -7.22 13.38 -7.31
CA ASN A 23 -7.29 12.21 -8.19
C ASN A 23 -5.99 11.39 -8.18
N THR A 24 -6.11 10.07 -8.36
CA THR A 24 -4.98 9.14 -8.54
C THR A 24 -4.01 9.16 -7.36
N VAL A 25 -4.54 8.96 -6.14
CA VAL A 25 -3.75 8.94 -4.90
C VAL A 25 -4.01 7.67 -4.12
N VAL A 26 -2.91 7.02 -3.73
CA VAL A 26 -2.84 6.09 -2.60
C VAL A 26 -1.76 6.58 -1.65
N PHE A 27 -2.10 6.79 -0.39
CA PHE A 27 -1.16 7.33 0.60
C PHE A 27 -1.15 6.46 1.87
N PRO A 28 -0.17 5.55 2.04
CA PRO A 28 -0.13 4.66 3.20
C PRO A 28 0.17 5.43 4.49
N THR A 29 -0.64 5.19 5.54
CA THR A 29 -0.55 5.91 6.82
C THR A 29 -0.34 4.99 8.02
N ALA A 30 -0.76 3.73 7.95
CA ALA A 30 -0.49 2.74 8.99
C ALA A 30 -0.27 1.34 8.41
N ALA A 31 0.51 0.55 9.15
CA ALA A 31 0.80 -0.83 8.83
C ALA A 31 0.68 -1.66 10.10
N ILE A 32 -0.27 -2.61 10.12
CA ILE A 32 -0.57 -3.42 11.30
C ILE A 32 -0.38 -4.88 10.94
N ALA A 33 0.44 -5.61 11.70
CA ALA A 33 0.57 -7.05 11.52
C ALA A 33 -0.76 -7.73 11.86
N ASP A 34 -1.19 -8.66 11.01
CA ASP A 34 -2.37 -9.46 11.27
C ASP A 34 -2.16 -10.43 12.46
N LEU A 35 -3.22 -11.10 12.90
CA LEU A 35 -3.19 -11.93 14.11
C LEU A 35 -2.16 -13.07 14.03
N ASN A 36 -1.91 -13.61 12.83
CA ASN A 36 -0.96 -14.70 12.62
C ASN A 36 0.46 -14.20 12.26
N LYS A 37 0.63 -12.87 12.10
CA LYS A 37 1.87 -12.18 11.76
C LYS A 37 2.48 -12.56 10.42
N LYS A 38 1.70 -13.15 9.51
CA LYS A 38 2.14 -13.45 8.14
C LYS A 38 1.77 -12.35 7.16
N ASP A 39 0.75 -11.57 7.51
CA ASP A 39 0.24 -10.51 6.65
C ASP A 39 0.34 -9.14 7.34
N LEU A 40 0.50 -8.12 6.52
CA LEU A 40 0.45 -6.73 6.92
C LEU A 40 -0.85 -6.11 6.37
N LEU A 41 -1.64 -5.52 7.26
CA LEU A 41 -2.77 -4.68 6.92
C LEU A 41 -2.25 -3.26 6.75
N ILE A 42 -2.15 -2.80 5.50
CA ILE A 42 -1.74 -1.44 5.16
C ILE A 42 -3.01 -0.60 5.05
N TYR A 43 -3.17 0.34 5.98
CA TYR A 43 -4.20 1.38 5.92
C TYR A 43 -3.66 2.57 5.16
N TYR A 44 -4.46 3.10 4.24
CA TYR A 44 -4.04 4.17 3.35
C TYR A 44 -5.22 5.09 3.00
N GLY A 45 -4.90 6.33 2.67
CA GLY A 45 -5.84 7.27 2.07
C GLY A 45 -6.00 6.98 0.58
N GLY A 46 -7.25 6.90 0.11
CA GLY A 46 -7.61 6.80 -1.30
C GLY A 46 -8.20 8.13 -1.81
N ALA A 47 -7.61 8.68 -2.86
CA ALA A 47 -8.02 9.93 -3.51
C ALA A 47 -8.29 11.12 -2.55
N ASP A 48 -7.56 11.20 -1.42
CA ASP A 48 -7.80 12.13 -0.30
C ASP A 48 -9.27 12.21 0.16
N SER A 49 -10.03 11.12 -0.02
CA SER A 49 -11.48 11.09 0.17
C SER A 49 -11.95 9.95 1.08
N VAL A 50 -11.23 8.83 1.06
CA VAL A 50 -11.57 7.64 1.85
C VAL A 50 -10.36 7.09 2.58
N THR A 51 -10.61 6.31 3.63
CA THR A 51 -9.60 5.42 4.22
C THR A 51 -9.92 3.99 3.79
N ALA A 52 -8.94 3.30 3.21
CA ALA A 52 -9.04 1.92 2.78
C ALA A 52 -7.94 1.06 3.42
N VAL A 53 -8.06 -0.26 3.29
CA VAL A 53 -7.08 -1.22 3.81
C VAL A 53 -6.75 -2.26 2.75
N ARG A 54 -5.46 -2.57 2.59
CA ARG A 54 -4.94 -3.64 1.73
C ARG A 54 -4.21 -4.66 2.60
N LYS A 55 -4.46 -5.94 2.36
CA LYS A 55 -3.77 -7.05 3.01
C LYS A 55 -2.66 -7.56 2.09
N ILE A 56 -1.41 -7.54 2.55
CA ILE A 56 -0.22 -7.98 1.78
C ILE A 56 0.59 -8.94 2.64
N ARG A 57 1.11 -10.03 2.08
CA ARG A 57 1.98 -10.95 2.83
C ARG A 57 3.29 -10.24 3.15
N LEU A 58 3.78 -10.40 4.39
CA LEU A 58 5.04 -9.79 4.81
C LEU A 58 6.22 -10.28 3.98
N LEU A 59 6.22 -11.56 3.61
CA LEU A 59 7.28 -12.14 2.77
C LEU A 59 7.32 -11.51 1.37
N ASP A 60 6.17 -11.24 0.76
CA ASP A 60 6.12 -10.60 -0.56
C ASP A 60 6.73 -9.19 -0.52
N ILE A 61 6.51 -8.45 0.59
CA ILE A 61 7.14 -7.13 0.78
C ILE A 61 8.65 -7.28 0.88
N LEU A 62 9.14 -8.23 1.66
CA LEU A 62 10.58 -8.43 1.87
C LEU A 62 11.29 -8.90 0.59
N ASP A 63 10.66 -9.80 -0.17
CA ASP A 63 11.17 -10.30 -1.44
C ASP A 63 11.20 -9.20 -2.52
N HIS A 64 10.30 -8.21 -2.43
CA HIS A 64 10.24 -7.05 -3.33
C HIS A 64 11.27 -5.96 -3.02
N MET A 65 11.93 -6.01 -1.86
CA MET A 65 12.83 -4.95 -1.41
C MET A 65 14.27 -5.17 -1.88
N GLU A 66 14.86 -4.16 -2.52
CA GLU A 66 16.27 -4.15 -2.91
C GLU A 66 17.14 -3.42 -1.88
N TYR A 67 18.33 -3.95 -1.64
CA TYR A 67 19.38 -3.29 -0.86
C TYR A 67 20.31 -2.54 -1.82
N TYR A 68 20.47 -1.24 -1.55
CA TYR A 68 21.42 -0.36 -2.23
C TYR A 68 22.56 -0.03 -1.27
#